data_AF-A0A5J9W7G9-F1
#
_entry.id   AF-A0A5J9W7G9-F1
#
_cell.length_a   1.000
_cell.length_b   1.000
_cell.length_c   1.000
_cell.angle_alpha   90.00
_cell.angle_beta   90.00
_cell.angle_gamma   90.00
#
_symmetry.space_group_name_H-M   'P 1'
#
loop_
_entity.id
_entity.type
_entity.pdbx_description
1 polymer ?
#
loop_
_entity_poly.entity_id
_entity_poly.type
_entity_poly.pdbx_seq_one_letter_code
_entity_poly.pdbx_strand_id
1 'polypeptide(L)'
;MASKNNSKKSTLLVMAAALAVAFLPALAAATEHWVGDASGWTLGLDYAAWAATKQFKVGDTIVFKYSNPKHTVVEVGGADFAACTKPADAAVMRTG
;
A
#
# COMPACT_ATOMS: atom_id res chain seq x y z
N MET A 1 -45.41 11.11 32.24
CA MET A 1 -44.81 9.78 32.00
C MET A 1 -44.02 9.64 30.68
N ALA A 2 -43.99 10.65 29.79
CA ALA A 2 -43.28 10.57 28.50
C ALA A 2 -41.74 10.72 28.57
N SER A 3 -41.21 11.47 29.55
CA SER A 3 -39.78 11.79 29.65
C SER A 3 -38.87 10.56 29.90
N LYS A 4 -39.32 9.61 30.73
CA LYS A 4 -38.55 8.40 31.08
C LYS A 4 -38.38 7.41 29.93
N ASN A 5 -39.35 7.36 29.00
CA ASN A 5 -39.31 6.48 27.82
C ASN A 5 -38.38 7.01 26.72
N ASN A 6 -38.26 8.33 26.59
CA ASN A 6 -37.40 8.94 25.58
C ASN A 6 -35.92 8.83 25.95
N SER A 7 -35.60 8.91 27.25
CA SER A 7 -34.24 8.66 27.75
C SER A 7 -33.81 7.21 27.51
N LYS A 8 -34.64 6.20 27.83
CA LYS A 8 -34.32 4.78 27.59
C LYS A 8 -34.16 4.45 26.11
N LYS A 9 -35.02 5.01 25.24
CA LYS A 9 -34.92 4.87 23.78
C LYS A 9 -33.62 5.51 23.25
N SER A 10 -33.25 6.68 23.77
CA SER A 10 -32.00 7.34 23.42
C SER A 10 -30.78 6.52 23.85
N THR A 11 -30.78 5.96 25.06
CA THR A 11 -29.71 5.06 25.53
C THR A 11 -29.58 3.81 24.67
N LEU A 12 -30.71 3.17 24.30
CA LEU A 12 -30.71 2.00 23.42
C LEU A 12 -30.16 2.32 22.02
N LEU A 13 -30.52 3.47 21.44
CA LEU A 13 -30.01 3.91 20.15
C LEU A 13 -28.51 4.16 20.18
N VAL A 14 -27.99 4.77 21.25
CA VAL A 14 -26.55 5.01 21.43
C VAL A 14 -25.78 3.68 21.55
N MET A 15 -26.30 2.70 22.30
CA MET A 15 -25.67 1.38 22.42
C MET A 15 -25.67 0.60 21.10
N ALA A 16 -26.77 0.64 20.34
CA ALA A 16 -26.86 -0.01 19.04
C ALA A 16 -25.88 0.61 18.03
N ALA A 17 -25.72 1.94 18.03
CA ALA A 17 -24.75 2.62 17.19
C ALA A 17 -23.29 2.27 17.58
N ALA A 18 -22.98 2.20 18.88
CA ALA A 18 -21.64 1.82 19.35
C ALA A 18 -21.27 0.38 18.95
N LEU A 19 -22.22 -0.56 19.04
CA LEU A 19 -22.04 -1.94 18.57
C LEU A 19 -21.83 -1.99 17.05
N ALA A 20 -22.60 -1.23 16.26
CA ALA A 20 -22.44 -1.21 14.81
C ALA A 20 -21.03 -0.74 14.38
N VAL A 21 -20.45 0.25 15.06
CA VAL A 21 -19.09 0.74 14.76
C VAL A 21 -18.02 -0.28 15.18
N ALA A 22 -18.21 -0.98 16.30
CA ALA A 22 -17.27 -1.99 16.78
C ALA A 22 -17.20 -3.24 15.87
N PHE A 23 -18.26 -3.53 15.12
CA PHE A 23 -18.33 -4.64 14.18
C PHE A 23 -18.16 -4.24 12.71
N LEU A 24 -17.75 -2.99 12.42
CA LEU A 24 -17.31 -2.64 11.07
C LEU A 24 -16.03 -3.42 10.77
N PRO A 25 -16.02 -4.36 9.80
CA PRO A 25 -14.76 -4.90 9.33
C PRO A 25 -13.93 -3.72 8.80
N ALA A 26 -12.71 -3.55 9.31
CA ALA A 26 -11.76 -2.67 8.67
C ALA A 26 -11.56 -3.21 7.25
N LEU A 27 -12.07 -2.49 6.25
CA LEU A 27 -11.78 -2.78 4.84
C LEU A 27 -10.29 -2.59 4.67
N ALA A 28 -9.52 -3.68 4.75
CA ALA A 28 -8.11 -3.69 4.42
C ALA A 28 -8.01 -3.53 2.90
N ALA A 29 -7.99 -2.28 2.42
CA ALA A 29 -7.71 -1.99 1.03
C ALA A 29 -6.22 -2.23 0.75
N ALA A 30 -5.93 -2.89 -0.36
CA ALA A 30 -4.59 -2.95 -0.92
C ALA A 30 -4.09 -1.53 -1.20
N THR A 31 -2.85 -1.24 -0.82
CA THR A 31 -2.22 0.06 -1.03
C THR A 31 -1.34 0.02 -2.27
N GLU A 32 -1.34 1.11 -3.05
CA GLU A 32 -0.34 1.33 -4.09
C GLU A 32 0.82 2.15 -3.55
N HIS A 33 2.04 1.63 -3.72
CA HIS A 33 3.27 2.33 -3.37
C HIS A 33 3.98 2.77 -4.65
N TRP A 34 4.01 4.08 -4.90
CA TRP A 34 4.69 4.64 -6.07
C TRP A 34 6.17 4.81 -5.75
N VAL A 35 7.01 4.04 -6.44
CA VAL A 35 8.46 4.00 -6.20
C VAL A 35 9.08 5.36 -6.47
N GLY A 36 9.80 5.91 -5.48
CA GLY A 36 10.40 7.24 -5.56
C GLY A 36 9.39 8.40 -5.47
N ASP A 37 8.14 8.12 -5.08
CA ASP A 37 7.06 9.11 -4.95
C ASP A 37 6.91 9.98 -6.22
N ALA A 38 7.09 11.30 -6.10
CA ALA A 38 6.98 12.21 -7.25
C ALA A 38 8.13 12.09 -8.25
N SER A 39 9.29 11.57 -7.82
CA SER A 39 10.47 11.40 -8.68
C SER A 39 10.38 10.17 -9.59
N GLY A 40 9.59 9.17 -9.19
CA GLY A 40 9.42 7.93 -9.96
C GLY A 40 10.66 7.04 -9.96
N TRP A 41 10.73 6.16 -10.97
CA TRP A 41 11.85 5.24 -11.21
C TRP A 41 12.90 5.90 -12.11
N THR A 42 14.01 6.32 -11.50
CA THR A 42 15.08 7.13 -12.11
C THR A 42 16.42 6.88 -11.41
N LEU A 43 17.50 7.41 -11.98
CA LEU A 43 18.85 7.32 -11.40
C LEU A 43 19.08 8.45 -10.37
N GLY A 44 19.96 8.18 -9.39
CA GLY A 44 20.42 9.19 -8.42
C GLY A 44 19.53 9.38 -7.19
N LEU A 45 18.53 8.50 -6.98
CA LEU A 45 17.69 8.50 -5.77
C LEU A 45 18.10 7.36 -4.82
N ASP A 46 18.05 7.62 -3.52
CA ASP A 46 18.22 6.59 -2.49
C ASP A 46 16.90 5.84 -2.27
N TYR A 47 16.73 4.73 -3.00
CA TYR A 47 15.55 3.87 -2.87
C TYR A 47 15.50 3.09 -1.57
N ALA A 48 16.63 2.87 -0.89
CA ALA A 48 16.65 2.22 0.42
C ALA A 48 16.06 3.15 1.48
N ALA A 49 16.45 4.42 1.46
CA ALA A 49 15.84 5.45 2.31
C ALA A 49 14.35 5.61 2.01
N TRP A 50 13.95 5.65 0.74
CA TRP A 50 12.52 5.69 0.36
C TRP A 50 11.77 4.47 0.90
N ALA A 51 12.27 3.26 0.68
CA ALA A 51 11.61 2.02 1.12
C ALA A 51 11.46 1.96 2.65
N ALA A 52 12.43 2.48 3.40
CA ALA A 52 12.37 2.56 4.87
C ALA A 52 11.23 3.45 5.39
N THR A 53 10.70 4.38 4.57
CA THR A 53 9.53 5.20 4.93
C THR A 53 8.19 4.51 4.69
N LYS A 54 8.18 3.33 4.06
CA LYS A 54 6.97 2.61 3.65
C LYS A 54 6.73 1.39 4.53
N GLN A 55 5.49 0.92 4.55
CA GLN A 55 5.08 -0.34 5.15
C GLN A 55 4.39 -1.15 4.08
N PHE A 56 5.07 -2.17 3.56
CA PHE A 56 4.55 -3.05 2.52
C PHE A 56 3.78 -4.21 3.15
N LYS A 57 2.56 -4.46 2.68
CA LYS A 57 1.72 -5.57 3.12
C LYS A 57 1.43 -6.51 1.97
N VAL A 58 1.20 -7.79 2.27
CA VAL A 58 0.74 -8.74 1.26
C VAL A 58 -0.58 -8.23 0.66
N GLY A 59 -0.65 -8.20 -0.66
CA GLY A 59 -1.77 -7.64 -1.41
C GLY A 59 -1.56 -6.21 -1.90
N ASP A 60 -0.55 -5.48 -1.39
CA ASP A 60 -0.16 -4.17 -1.92
C ASP A 60 0.48 -4.29 -3.31
N THR A 61 0.43 -3.19 -4.05
CA THR A 61 1.03 -3.06 -5.38
C THR A 61 2.21 -2.09 -5.35
N ILE A 62 3.34 -2.46 -5.95
CA ILE A 62 4.51 -1.59 -6.12
C ILE A 62 4.50 -1.06 -7.55
N VAL A 63 4.36 0.26 -7.70
CA VAL A 63 4.18 0.91 -9.00
C VAL A 63 5.46 1.65 -9.39
N PHE A 64 6.08 1.22 -10.49
CA PHE A 64 7.26 1.84 -11.07
C PHE A 64 6.86 2.71 -12.25
N LYS A 65 6.96 4.04 -12.10
CA LYS A 65 6.67 5.01 -13.15
C LYS A 65 7.94 5.53 -13.80
N TYR A 66 8.08 5.39 -15.10
CA TYR A 66 9.23 5.90 -15.86
C TYR A 66 8.92 6.09 -17.33
N SER A 67 9.71 6.93 -18.02
CA SER A 67 9.60 7.05 -19.47
C SER A 67 10.17 5.81 -20.17
N ASN A 68 9.31 4.98 -20.75
CA ASN A 68 9.72 3.93 -21.69
C ASN A 68 10.37 4.58 -22.95
N PRO A 69 11.51 4.08 -23.47
CA PRO A 69 12.25 2.87 -23.10
C PRO A 69 13.46 3.09 -22.17
N LYS A 70 13.52 4.21 -21.45
CA LYS A 70 14.73 4.62 -20.70
C LYS A 70 15.07 3.67 -19.55
N HIS A 71 14.06 3.07 -18.93
CA HIS A 71 14.22 2.14 -17.83
C HIS A 71 13.38 0.88 -18.04
N THR A 72 13.62 -0.12 -17.19
CA THR A 72 12.83 -1.35 -17.07
C THR A 72 12.78 -1.75 -15.60
N VAL A 73 11.93 -2.73 -15.28
CA VAL A 73 11.89 -3.36 -13.96
C VAL A 73 12.13 -4.85 -14.11
N VAL A 74 12.99 -5.40 -13.26
CA VAL A 74 13.29 -6.83 -13.19
C VAL A 74 13.29 -7.23 -11.73
N GLU A 75 12.49 -8.25 -11.39
CA GLU A 75 12.55 -8.89 -10.09
C GLU A 75 13.75 -9.83 -10.05
N VAL A 76 14.54 -9.75 -8.98
CA VAL A 76 15.78 -10.51 -8.82
C VAL A 76 15.91 -11.04 -7.39
N GLY A 77 16.71 -12.09 -7.22
CA GLY A 77 17.09 -12.58 -5.89
C GLY A 77 18.09 -11.66 -5.19
N GLY A 78 18.29 -11.87 -3.88
CA GLY A 78 19.19 -11.02 -3.08
C GLY A 78 20.65 -10.99 -3.54
N ALA A 79 21.18 -12.13 -4.02
CA ALA A 79 22.53 -12.21 -4.56
C ALA A 79 22.69 -11.39 -5.85
N ASP A 80 21.73 -11.52 -6.76
CA ASP A 80 21.68 -10.79 -8.03
C ASP A 80 21.48 -9.28 -7.80
N PHE A 81 20.64 -8.90 -6.83
CA PHE A 81 20.49 -7.52 -6.38
C PHE A 81 21.82 -6.94 -5.88
N ALA A 82 22.51 -7.65 -4.98
CA ALA A 82 23.78 -7.20 -4.42
C ALA A 82 24.90 -7.10 -5.48
N ALA A 83 24.87 -7.99 -6.48
CA ALA A 83 25.83 -8.02 -7.57
C ALA A 83 25.43 -7.12 -8.77
N CYS A 84 24.27 -6.47 -8.72
CA CYS A 84 23.69 -5.71 -9.84
C CYS A 84 23.64 -6.54 -11.15
N THR A 85 23.24 -7.81 -11.03
CA THR A 85 23.19 -8.76 -12.15
C THR A 85 21.75 -9.06 -12.53
N LYS A 86 21.46 -9.10 -13.84
CA LYS A 86 20.16 -9.52 -14.37
C LYS A 86 20.24 -10.99 -14.77
N PRO A 87 19.46 -11.91 -14.17
CA PRO A 87 19.40 -13.30 -14.61
C PRO A 87 19.01 -13.42 -16.09
N ALA A 88 19.53 -14.44 -16.77
CA ALA A 88 19.36 -14.59 -18.21
C ALA A 88 17.90 -14.87 -18.60
N ASP A 89 17.17 -15.56 -17.72
CA ASP A 89 15.76 -15.95 -17.84
C ASP A 89 14.81 -14.99 -17.11
N ALA A 90 15.31 -13.87 -16.59
CA ALA A 90 14.49 -12.93 -15.84
C ALA A 90 13.37 -12.32 -16.70
N ALA A 91 12.16 -12.33 -16.17
CA ALA A 91 11.06 -11.58 -16.75
C ALA A 91 11.33 -10.06 -16.65
N VAL A 92 11.24 -9.35 -17.77
CA VAL A 92 11.51 -7.91 -17.83
C VAL A 92 10.22 -7.14 -18.08
N MET A 93 9.84 -6.28 -17.14
CA MET A 93 8.68 -5.39 -17.27
C MET A 93 9.10 -4.09 -17.93
N ARG A 94 8.36 -3.67 -18.97
CA ARG A 94 8.68 -2.50 -19.79
C ARG A 94 7.49 -1.56 -20.00
N THR A 95 6.49 -1.58 -19.13
CA THR A 95 5.26 -0.80 -19.33
C THR A 95 5.50 0.70 -19.19
N GLY A 96 6.36 1.12 -18.24
CA GLY A 96 6.63 2.53 -17.94
C GLY A 96 5.52 3.23 -17.17
#